data_AF-A0A444XLM6-F1
#
_entry.id   AF-A0A444XLM6-F1
#
_cell.length_a   1.000
_cell.length_b   1.000
_cell.length_c   1.000
_cell.angle_alpha   90.00
_cell.angle_beta   90.00
_cell.angle_gamma   90.00
#
_symmetry.space_group_name_H-M   'P 1'
#
loop_
_entity.id
_entity.type
_entity.pdbx_description
1 polymer ?
#
loop_
_entity_poly.entity_id
_entity_poly.type
_entity_poly.pdbx_seq_one_letter_code
_entity_poly.pdbx_strand_id
1 'polypeptide(L)'
;MLPKRIILMRHGESQGNLDTSAYTTTPDHAIQLTPQGIQQARRAGGDLRRLMSGEECSPEWRAYFYVSPYARTRSTLREVGRRLSRKRVIGVREESRIREQDFGNFQIEDRMKAVKETRERFGRFFYRFPEGESAADVFDRISSFFESLWRDLDMNRLRHDPCNDLNLVIVSHGLTSRIFLMKWFKWTVEQFEHLNNFGNCEFRVMQLGTGGEYSLAVHHTAQEMLEWGLSPEMIADQKWRATACRGDWNDQCPWYLDAFFDHLPDSDDEIAEKEDETNT
;
A
#
# COMPACT_ATOMS: atom_id res chain seq x y z
N MET A 1 -17.99 -3.81 -10.46
CA MET A 1 -17.32 -5.10 -10.16
C MET A 1 -15.92 -4.79 -9.66
N LEU A 2 -15.48 -5.45 -8.58
CA LEU A 2 -14.16 -5.20 -7.99
C LEU A 2 -13.07 -6.02 -8.71
N PRO A 3 -11.84 -5.49 -8.84
CA PRO A 3 -10.70 -6.28 -9.27
C PRO A 3 -10.50 -7.50 -8.38
N LYS A 4 -10.11 -8.65 -8.96
CA LYS A 4 -9.69 -9.81 -8.16
C LYS A 4 -8.50 -9.46 -7.28
N ARG A 5 -7.57 -8.65 -7.79
CA ARG A 5 -6.36 -8.25 -7.07
C ARG A 5 -6.04 -6.77 -7.22
N ILE A 6 -5.50 -6.20 -6.15
CA ILE A 6 -4.76 -4.94 -6.15
C ILE A 6 -3.35 -5.27 -5.68
N ILE A 7 -2.35 -4.97 -6.52
CA ILE A 7 -0.97 -5.38 -6.33
C ILE A 7 -0.12 -4.13 -6.20
N LEU A 8 0.47 -3.92 -5.03
CA LEU A 8 1.37 -2.80 -4.76
C LEU A 8 2.80 -3.25 -5.01
N MET A 9 3.53 -2.58 -5.89
CA MET A 9 4.90 -2.93 -6.25
C MET A 9 5.83 -1.74 -6.02
N ARG A 10 6.92 -1.95 -5.27
CA ARG A 10 8.00 -0.96 -5.18
C ARG A 10 8.86 -1.01 -6.43
N HIS A 11 9.36 0.13 -6.88
CA HIS A 11 10.37 0.19 -7.94
C HIS A 11 11.62 -0.68 -7.63
N GLY A 12 12.33 -1.07 -8.69
CA GLY A 12 13.62 -1.76 -8.57
C GLY A 12 14.70 -0.87 -7.97
N GLU A 13 15.85 -1.46 -7.65
CA GLU A 13 16.99 -0.73 -7.08
C GLU A 13 17.36 0.47 -7.95
N SER A 14 17.46 1.64 -7.32
CA SER A 14 17.84 2.89 -7.96
C SER A 14 19.23 3.34 -7.55
N GLN A 15 19.83 4.25 -8.33
CA GLN A 15 21.12 4.86 -7.97
C GLN A 15 21.07 5.48 -6.56
N GLY A 16 19.96 6.14 -6.22
CA GLY A 16 19.71 6.69 -4.88
C GLY A 16 19.45 5.66 -3.78
N ASN A 17 19.30 4.37 -4.10
CA ASN A 17 19.31 3.30 -3.08
C ASN A 17 20.72 2.82 -2.75
N LEU A 18 21.64 2.84 -3.73
CA LEU A 18 23.04 2.49 -3.52
C LEU A 18 23.83 3.63 -2.87
N ASP A 19 23.59 4.85 -3.35
CA ASP A 19 24.30 6.03 -2.89
C ASP A 19 23.35 7.21 -2.75
N THR A 20 23.15 7.67 -1.52
CA THR A 20 22.31 8.83 -1.22
C THR A 20 22.88 10.13 -1.78
N SER A 21 24.18 10.18 -2.12
CA SER A 21 24.79 11.34 -2.78
C SER A 21 24.14 11.63 -4.14
N ALA A 22 23.49 10.65 -4.78
CA ALA A 22 22.78 10.85 -6.05
C ALA A 22 21.72 11.95 -5.95
N TYR A 23 21.09 12.12 -4.78
CA TYR A 23 20.09 13.15 -4.53
C TYR A 23 20.66 14.57 -4.33
N THR A 24 21.99 14.74 -4.36
CA THR A 24 22.64 16.06 -4.29
C THR A 24 22.70 16.75 -5.64
N THR A 25 22.74 15.97 -6.74
CA THR A 25 22.94 16.47 -8.10
C THR A 25 21.79 16.12 -9.03
N THR A 26 21.03 15.07 -8.72
CA THR A 26 19.90 14.61 -9.51
C THR A 26 18.61 14.75 -8.71
N PRO A 27 17.60 15.46 -9.23
CA PRO A 27 16.28 15.53 -8.60
C PRO A 27 15.69 14.14 -8.38
N ASP A 28 15.01 13.91 -7.26
CA ASP A 28 14.52 12.57 -6.88
C ASP A 28 13.69 11.90 -7.99
N HIS A 29 12.78 12.65 -8.62
CA HIS A 29 11.92 12.15 -9.69
C HIS A 29 12.70 11.64 -10.93
N ALA A 30 13.94 12.11 -11.13
CA ALA A 30 14.80 11.79 -12.27
C ALA A 30 15.81 10.66 -11.98
N ILE A 31 15.91 10.19 -10.73
CA ILE A 31 16.83 9.12 -10.34
C ILE A 31 16.50 7.83 -11.11
N GLN A 32 17.53 7.24 -11.73
CA GLN A 32 17.39 6.06 -12.60
C GLN A 32 17.54 4.75 -11.81
N LEU A 33 17.05 3.66 -12.42
CA LEU A 33 17.36 2.31 -11.97
C LEU A 33 18.82 1.95 -12.21
N THR A 34 19.37 1.10 -11.35
CA THR A 34 20.64 0.43 -11.59
C THR A 34 20.47 -0.72 -12.59
N PRO A 35 21.55 -1.26 -13.17
CA PRO A 35 21.48 -2.50 -13.96
C PRO A 35 20.87 -3.67 -13.17
N GLN A 36 21.12 -3.74 -11.87
CA GLN A 36 20.51 -4.70 -10.96
C GLN A 36 19.01 -4.45 -10.79
N GLY A 37 18.58 -3.19 -10.62
CA GLY A 37 17.17 -2.80 -10.57
C GLY A 37 16.38 -3.19 -11.82
N ILE A 38 17.00 -3.09 -13.00
CA ILE A 38 16.42 -3.56 -14.27
C ILE A 38 16.20 -5.08 -14.24
N GLN A 39 17.18 -5.84 -13.76
CA GLN A 39 17.07 -7.30 -13.65
C GLN A 39 16.03 -7.74 -12.62
N GLN A 40 15.96 -7.05 -11.46
CA GLN A 40 14.91 -7.22 -10.46
C GLN A 40 13.53 -7.03 -11.09
N ALA A 41 13.31 -5.95 -11.84
CA ALA A 41 12.02 -5.67 -12.49
C ALA A 41 11.63 -6.72 -13.53
N ARG A 42 12.60 -7.25 -14.31
CA ARG A 42 12.36 -8.35 -15.25
C ARG A 42 11.97 -9.65 -14.57
N ARG A 43 12.50 -9.93 -13.38
CA ARG A 43 12.12 -11.11 -12.57
C ARG A 43 10.72 -10.92 -12.01
N ALA A 44 10.47 -9.77 -11.37
CA ALA A 44 9.17 -9.41 -10.82
C ALA A 44 8.05 -9.48 -11.87
N GLY A 45 8.30 -9.07 -13.12
CA GLY A 45 7.31 -9.23 -14.19
C GLY A 45 6.99 -10.69 -14.54
N GLY A 46 7.97 -11.59 -14.43
CA GLY A 46 7.76 -13.02 -14.58
C GLY A 46 6.95 -13.61 -13.42
N ASP A 47 7.21 -13.14 -12.21
CA ASP A 47 6.54 -13.57 -10.98
C ASP A 47 5.08 -13.10 -10.98
N LEU A 48 4.86 -11.83 -11.35
CA LEU A 48 3.54 -11.24 -11.53
C LEU A 48 2.72 -11.99 -12.60
N ARG A 49 3.35 -12.38 -13.72
CA ARG A 49 2.69 -13.21 -14.73
C ARG A 49 2.26 -14.57 -14.16
N ARG A 50 3.12 -15.23 -13.37
CA ARG A 50 2.79 -16.53 -12.74
C ARG A 50 1.63 -16.38 -11.77
N LEU A 51 1.65 -15.34 -10.93
CA LEU A 51 0.55 -15.00 -10.02
C LEU A 51 -0.79 -14.86 -10.75
N MET A 52 -0.81 -14.13 -11.86
CA MET A 52 -2.06 -13.86 -12.60
C MET A 52 -2.51 -15.02 -13.48
N SER A 53 -1.61 -15.96 -13.80
CA SER A 53 -1.90 -17.11 -14.67
C SER A 53 -1.99 -18.45 -13.91
N GLY A 54 -2.15 -18.41 -12.58
CA GLY A 54 -2.27 -19.61 -11.76
C GLY A 54 -3.54 -20.42 -12.07
N GLU A 55 -3.62 -21.66 -11.58
CA GLU A 55 -4.71 -22.59 -11.89
C GLU A 55 -6.11 -22.08 -11.46
N GLU A 56 -6.18 -21.34 -10.35
CA GLU A 56 -7.41 -20.71 -9.86
C GLU A 56 -7.74 -19.38 -10.56
N CYS A 57 -6.98 -19.00 -11.59
CA CYS A 57 -7.19 -17.77 -12.34
C CYS A 57 -7.88 -18.04 -13.67
N SER A 58 -8.70 -17.08 -14.09
CA SER A 58 -9.24 -17.10 -15.45
C SER A 58 -8.07 -17.12 -16.44
N PRO A 59 -8.07 -18.01 -17.45
CA PRO A 59 -7.04 -18.04 -18.48
C PRO A 59 -6.97 -16.71 -19.22
N GLU A 60 -8.06 -15.94 -19.24
CA GLU A 60 -8.21 -14.66 -19.93
C GLU A 60 -8.02 -13.42 -19.05
N TRP A 61 -7.32 -13.56 -17.92
CA TRP A 61 -6.99 -12.46 -16.99
C TRP A 61 -6.50 -11.17 -17.68
N ARG A 62 -6.80 -10.03 -17.07
CA ARG A 62 -6.40 -8.70 -17.52
C ARG A 62 -5.65 -7.94 -16.44
N ALA A 63 -4.73 -7.08 -16.85
CA ALA A 63 -3.96 -6.21 -15.97
C ALA A 63 -4.09 -4.74 -16.40
N TYR A 64 -4.36 -3.86 -15.43
CA TYR A 64 -4.30 -2.41 -15.58
C TYR A 64 -3.25 -1.84 -14.63
N PHE A 65 -2.43 -0.92 -15.12
CA PHE A 65 -1.33 -0.36 -14.34
C PHE A 65 -1.58 1.09 -13.96
N TYR A 66 -1.34 1.41 -12.69
CA TYR A 66 -1.03 2.77 -12.25
C TYR A 66 0.48 2.86 -12.00
N VAL A 67 1.10 3.97 -12.41
CA VAL A 67 2.54 4.16 -12.23
C VAL A 67 2.84 5.57 -11.76
N SER A 68 3.70 5.69 -10.76
CA SER A 68 4.26 6.98 -10.37
C SER A 68 5.06 7.59 -11.52
N PRO A 69 5.04 8.93 -11.69
CA PRO A 69 5.76 9.62 -12.78
C PRO A 69 7.29 9.51 -12.69
N TYR A 70 7.84 9.00 -11.58
CA TYR A 70 9.29 8.95 -11.37
C TYR A 70 9.99 8.01 -12.36
N ALA A 71 11.21 8.36 -12.75
CA ALA A 71 11.94 7.61 -13.77
C ALA A 71 12.16 6.14 -13.36
N ARG A 72 12.49 5.89 -12.09
CA ARG A 72 12.66 4.54 -11.54
C ARG A 72 11.39 3.67 -11.58
N THR A 73 10.22 4.22 -11.30
CA THR A 73 8.93 3.49 -11.35
C THR A 73 8.52 3.23 -12.79
N ARG A 74 8.67 4.23 -13.68
CA ARG A 74 8.40 4.07 -15.12
C ARG A 74 9.33 3.03 -15.76
N SER A 75 10.61 3.04 -15.40
CA SER A 75 11.58 2.05 -15.88
C SER A 75 11.26 0.65 -15.36
N THR A 76 10.88 0.53 -14.07
CA THR A 76 10.42 -0.75 -13.48
C THR A 76 9.24 -1.31 -14.26
N LEU A 77 8.21 -0.48 -14.51
CA LEU A 77 7.03 -0.91 -15.27
C LEU A 77 7.39 -1.38 -16.70
N ARG A 78 8.30 -0.67 -17.39
CA ARG A 78 8.74 -1.08 -18.74
C ARG A 78 9.33 -2.49 -18.72
N GLU A 79 10.19 -2.79 -17.75
CA GLU A 79 10.85 -4.09 -17.64
C GLU A 79 9.90 -5.21 -17.18
N VAL A 80 8.96 -4.91 -16.27
CA VAL A 80 7.85 -5.80 -15.90
C VAL A 80 7.01 -6.15 -17.13
N GLY A 81 6.65 -5.14 -17.92
CA GLY A 81 5.84 -5.28 -19.13
C GLY A 81 6.45 -6.20 -20.19
N ARG A 82 7.79 -6.36 -20.22
CA ARG A 82 8.46 -7.29 -21.16
C ARG A 82 8.10 -8.76 -20.92
N ARG A 83 7.56 -9.10 -19.75
CA ARG A 83 7.12 -10.46 -19.41
C ARG A 83 5.62 -10.67 -19.62
N LEU A 84 4.89 -9.64 -20.01
CA LEU A 84 3.43 -9.67 -20.21
C LEU A 84 3.10 -9.54 -21.69
N SER A 85 2.02 -10.19 -22.13
CA SER A 85 1.57 -10.04 -23.51
C SER A 85 0.68 -8.79 -23.65
N ARG A 86 0.75 -8.12 -24.81
CA ARG A 86 -0.06 -6.92 -25.07
C ARG A 86 -1.57 -7.19 -25.00
N LYS A 87 -2.01 -8.42 -25.28
CA LYS A 87 -3.41 -8.82 -25.13
C LYS A 87 -3.87 -8.79 -23.67
N ARG A 88 -2.98 -9.03 -22.70
CA ARG A 88 -3.32 -9.09 -21.27
C ARG A 88 -3.34 -7.71 -20.60
N VAL A 89 -2.58 -6.75 -21.12
CA VAL A 89 -2.50 -5.39 -20.56
C VAL A 89 -3.56 -4.49 -21.20
N ILE A 90 -4.58 -4.13 -20.42
CA ILE A 90 -5.71 -3.32 -20.91
C ILE A 90 -5.45 -1.81 -20.84
N GLY A 91 -4.50 -1.37 -20.02
CA GLY A 91 -4.16 0.05 -19.93
C GLY A 91 -3.06 0.34 -18.92
N VAL A 92 -2.52 1.55 -19.03
CA VAL A 92 -1.55 2.13 -18.10
C VAL A 92 -1.94 3.59 -17.89
N ARG A 93 -1.90 4.06 -16.64
CA ARG A 93 -2.09 5.47 -16.30
C ARG A 93 -0.97 5.95 -15.38
N GLU A 94 -0.36 7.05 -15.77
CA GLU A 94 0.52 7.79 -14.87
C GLU A 94 -0.33 8.50 -13.81
N GLU A 95 0.07 8.39 -12.54
CA GLU A 95 -0.64 8.98 -11.41
C GLU A 95 0.36 9.69 -10.49
N SER A 96 0.26 11.02 -10.41
CA SER A 96 1.20 11.85 -9.67
C SER A 96 1.03 11.72 -8.15
N ARG A 97 -0.17 11.34 -7.68
CA ARG A 97 -0.48 11.17 -6.25
C ARG A 97 0.11 9.91 -5.62
N ILE A 98 0.66 8.99 -6.42
CA ILE A 98 1.36 7.78 -5.94
C ILE A 98 2.89 7.89 -6.05
N ARG A 99 3.44 9.11 -6.14
CA ARG A 99 4.89 9.39 -6.04
C ARG A 99 5.42 9.18 -4.61
N GLU A 100 6.74 9.12 -4.42
CA GLU A 100 7.33 8.98 -3.08
C GLU A 100 7.14 10.24 -2.23
N GLN A 101 7.26 10.12 -0.90
CA GLN A 101 7.38 11.26 0.01
C GLN A 101 8.47 12.23 -0.48
N ASP A 102 8.11 13.50 -0.57
CA ASP A 102 9.08 14.54 -0.86
C ASP A 102 9.98 14.79 0.36
N PHE A 103 11.30 14.80 0.14
CA PHE A 103 12.30 15.07 1.16
C PHE A 103 12.92 16.47 0.99
N GLY A 104 12.33 17.33 0.15
CA GLY A 104 12.86 18.61 -0.27
C GLY A 104 13.66 18.53 -1.58
N ASN A 105 14.14 19.68 -2.06
CA ASN A 105 14.71 19.83 -3.40
C ASN A 105 15.98 18.99 -3.65
N PHE A 106 17.05 19.27 -2.92
CA PHE A 106 18.32 18.54 -2.98
C PHE A 106 18.74 18.12 -1.57
N GLN A 107 19.21 16.88 -1.47
CA GLN A 107 19.54 16.27 -0.18
C GLN A 107 21.02 16.48 0.16
N ILE A 108 21.32 17.56 0.89
CA ILE A 108 22.68 17.81 1.41
C ILE A 108 22.97 16.81 2.53
N GLU A 109 24.06 16.03 2.41
CA GLU A 109 24.32 14.87 3.24
C GLU A 109 24.31 15.17 4.76
N ASP A 110 25.03 16.21 5.18
CA ASP A 110 25.10 16.59 6.60
C ASP A 110 23.76 17.06 7.17
N ARG A 111 22.97 17.79 6.35
CA ARG A 111 21.61 18.18 6.74
C ARG A 111 20.71 16.96 6.84
N MET A 112 20.84 16.00 5.93
CA MET A 112 20.04 14.77 5.94
C MET A 112 20.35 13.87 7.13
N LYS A 113 21.59 13.84 7.62
CA LYS A 113 21.95 13.12 8.86
C LYS A 113 21.20 13.69 10.06
N ALA A 114 21.28 15.01 10.28
CA ALA A 114 20.58 15.68 11.37
C ALA A 114 19.04 15.54 11.26
N VAL A 115 18.49 15.62 10.05
CA VAL A 115 17.07 15.41 9.77
C VAL A 115 16.62 13.99 10.12
N LYS A 116 17.41 12.96 9.76
CA LYS A 116 17.09 11.56 10.09
C LYS A 116 17.09 11.31 11.60
N GLU A 117 18.08 11.82 12.32
CA GLU A 117 18.14 11.70 13.79
C GLU A 117 16.94 12.39 14.46
N THR A 118 16.58 13.58 13.98
CA THR A 118 15.41 14.31 14.50
C THR A 118 14.12 13.54 14.22
N ARG A 119 13.98 12.97 13.03
CA ARG A 119 12.83 12.17 12.63
C ARG A 119 12.66 10.91 13.48
N GLU A 120 13.76 10.23 13.79
CA GLU A 120 13.73 9.03 14.65
C GLU A 120 13.20 9.36 16.05
N ARG A 121 13.50 10.54 16.58
CA ARG A 121 12.99 11.01 17.89
C ARG A 121 11.56 11.53 17.83
N PHE A 122 11.15 12.15 16.72
CA PHE A 122 9.83 12.78 16.57
C PHE A 122 8.73 11.78 16.22
N GLY A 123 9.06 10.71 15.50
CA GLY A 123 8.10 9.79 14.92
C GLY A 123 8.00 9.94 13.39
N ARG A 124 7.74 8.84 12.70
CA ARG A 124 7.88 8.76 11.24
C ARG A 124 6.67 9.35 10.52
N PHE A 125 5.50 9.30 11.15
CA PHE A 125 4.25 9.66 10.49
C PHE A 125 4.05 11.18 10.37
N PHE A 126 4.22 11.90 11.49
CA PHE A 126 3.96 13.33 11.57
C PHE A 126 5.18 14.22 11.27
N TYR A 127 6.39 13.66 11.26
CA TYR A 127 7.58 14.45 10.95
C TYR A 127 7.52 14.97 9.51
N ARG A 128 7.56 16.29 9.34
CA ARG A 128 7.63 16.96 8.04
C ARG A 128 9.07 17.33 7.73
N PHE A 129 9.54 16.87 6.57
CA PHE A 129 10.86 17.27 6.07
C PHE A 129 10.87 18.76 5.70
N PRO A 130 11.99 19.48 5.94
CA PRO A 130 12.14 20.84 5.45
C PRO A 130 11.92 20.91 3.95
N GLU A 131 11.02 21.79 3.49
CA GLU A 131 10.60 21.90 2.07
C GLU A 131 10.03 20.62 1.46
N GLY A 132 9.68 19.62 2.28
CA GLY A 132 9.16 18.33 1.84
C GLY A 132 7.80 18.00 2.42
N GLU A 133 7.47 16.71 2.41
CA GLU A 133 6.22 16.15 2.89
C GLU A 133 6.42 15.47 4.26
N SER A 134 5.37 15.41 5.07
CA SER A 134 5.19 14.41 6.13
C SER A 134 4.49 13.16 5.59
N ALA A 135 4.48 12.05 6.33
CA ALA A 135 3.70 10.89 5.88
C ALA A 135 2.18 11.16 5.94
N ALA A 136 1.74 12.08 6.81
CA ALA A 136 0.37 12.59 6.83
C ALA A 136 0.01 13.32 5.52
N ASP A 137 0.90 14.15 4.97
CA ASP A 137 0.67 14.77 3.65
C ASP A 137 0.55 13.71 2.53
N VAL A 138 1.35 12.64 2.63
CA VAL A 138 1.26 11.49 1.72
C VAL A 138 -0.09 10.77 1.87
N PHE A 139 -0.60 10.64 3.10
CA PHE A 139 -1.90 10.04 3.38
C PHE A 139 -3.06 10.81 2.73
N ASP A 140 -3.02 12.13 2.74
CA ASP A 140 -4.06 12.97 2.13
C ASP A 140 -4.11 12.83 0.61
N ARG A 141 -2.96 12.87 -0.07
CA ARG A 141 -2.92 12.67 -1.53
C ARG A 141 -3.33 11.25 -1.94
N ILE A 142 -3.01 10.25 -1.12
CA ILE A 142 -3.47 8.87 -1.34
C ILE A 142 -4.97 8.75 -1.12
N SER A 143 -5.54 9.46 -0.15
CA SER A 143 -6.99 9.53 0.05
C SER A 143 -7.70 10.08 -1.20
N SER A 144 -7.19 11.15 -1.80
CA SER A 144 -7.72 11.66 -3.07
C SER A 144 -7.56 10.67 -4.24
N PHE A 145 -6.45 9.92 -4.28
CA PHE A 145 -6.28 8.86 -5.28
C PHE A 145 -7.34 7.78 -5.15
N PHE A 146 -7.71 7.38 -3.92
CA PHE A 146 -8.76 6.39 -3.67
C PHE A 146 -10.09 6.82 -4.26
N GLU A 147 -10.49 8.10 -4.12
CA GLU A 147 -11.73 8.61 -4.72
C GLU A 147 -11.76 8.40 -6.24
N SER A 148 -10.63 8.67 -6.90
CA SER A 148 -10.50 8.46 -8.35
C SER A 148 -10.53 6.99 -8.72
N LEU A 149 -9.81 6.15 -7.96
CA LEU A 149 -9.77 4.70 -8.16
C LEU A 149 -11.18 4.09 -8.01
N TRP A 150 -11.88 4.41 -6.92
CA TRP A 150 -13.24 3.93 -6.67
C TRP A 150 -14.21 4.38 -7.76
N ARG A 151 -14.13 5.63 -8.19
CA ARG A 151 -14.97 6.13 -9.30
C ARG A 151 -14.66 5.43 -10.62
N ASP A 152 -13.39 5.14 -10.91
CA ASP A 152 -13.01 4.42 -12.13
C ASP A 152 -13.52 2.97 -12.11
N LEU A 153 -13.54 2.33 -10.94
CA LEU A 153 -14.11 0.99 -10.73
C LEU A 153 -15.64 0.97 -10.81
N ASP A 154 -16.30 1.92 -10.16
CA ASP A 154 -17.77 2.03 -10.11
C ASP A 154 -18.36 2.31 -11.50
N MET A 155 -17.75 3.25 -12.24
CA MET A 155 -18.16 3.58 -13.60
C MET A 155 -17.70 2.55 -14.66
N ASN A 156 -17.08 1.44 -14.26
CA ASN A 156 -16.51 0.41 -15.14
C ASN A 156 -15.65 0.98 -16.28
N ARG A 157 -14.85 2.02 -15.99
CA ARG A 157 -14.07 2.74 -17.03
C ARG A 157 -12.95 1.90 -17.63
N LEU A 158 -12.57 0.82 -16.95
CA LEU A 158 -11.56 -0.13 -17.39
C LEU A 158 -12.08 -1.08 -18.48
N ARG A 159 -13.40 -1.06 -18.78
CA ARG A 159 -14.06 -1.78 -19.90
C ARG A 159 -13.63 -3.24 -20.01
N HIS A 160 -13.63 -3.92 -18.87
CA HIS A 160 -13.22 -5.30 -18.74
C HIS A 160 -14.45 -6.22 -18.73
N ASP A 161 -14.32 -7.37 -19.38
CA ASP A 161 -15.35 -8.42 -19.37
C ASP A 161 -15.46 -9.04 -17.97
N PRO A 162 -16.63 -8.92 -17.30
CA PRO A 162 -16.89 -9.46 -15.96
C PRO A 162 -16.47 -10.91 -15.70
N CYS A 163 -16.41 -11.75 -16.74
CA CYS A 163 -16.03 -13.15 -16.62
C CYS A 163 -14.51 -13.38 -16.46
N ASN A 164 -13.69 -12.34 -16.63
CA ASN A 164 -12.24 -12.44 -16.53
C ASN A 164 -11.72 -11.91 -15.19
N ASP A 165 -10.52 -12.34 -14.81
CA ASP A 165 -9.87 -11.82 -13.62
C ASP A 165 -9.23 -10.46 -13.93
N LEU A 166 -9.68 -9.40 -13.26
CA LEU A 166 -9.05 -8.08 -13.32
C LEU A 166 -8.00 -7.93 -12.21
N ASN A 167 -6.78 -7.54 -12.58
CA ASN A 167 -5.69 -7.25 -11.66
C ASN A 167 -5.27 -5.78 -11.82
N LEU A 168 -5.33 -5.00 -10.75
CA LEU A 168 -4.76 -3.66 -10.70
C LEU A 168 -3.34 -3.73 -10.15
N VAL A 169 -2.38 -3.14 -10.86
CA VAL A 169 -0.98 -3.13 -10.44
C VAL A 169 -0.53 -1.68 -10.27
N ILE A 170 -0.10 -1.33 -9.07
CA ILE A 170 0.32 0.02 -8.70
C ILE A 170 1.84 0.00 -8.50
N VAL A 171 2.58 0.54 -9.47
CA VAL A 171 4.05 0.64 -9.41
C VAL A 171 4.43 1.98 -8.78
N SER A 172 4.86 1.92 -7.53
CA SER A 172 5.09 3.07 -6.64
C SER A 172 6.37 2.88 -5.81
N HIS A 173 6.35 3.37 -4.57
CA HIS A 173 7.50 3.53 -3.69
C HIS A 173 7.22 2.96 -2.30
N GLY A 174 8.24 2.95 -1.44
CA GLY A 174 8.20 2.22 -0.17
C GLY A 174 7.21 2.82 0.82
N LEU A 175 7.35 4.11 1.15
CA LEU A 175 6.45 4.76 2.12
C LEU A 175 5.03 4.85 1.56
N THR A 176 4.93 5.27 0.30
CA THR A 176 3.65 5.48 -0.36
C THR A 176 2.80 4.21 -0.42
N SER A 177 3.42 3.04 -0.67
CA SER A 177 2.71 1.75 -0.65
C SER A 177 2.26 1.36 0.76
N ARG A 178 3.03 1.67 1.80
CA ARG A 178 2.60 1.46 3.20
C ARG A 178 1.44 2.36 3.59
N ILE A 179 1.46 3.62 3.16
CA ILE A 179 0.35 4.56 3.37
C ILE A 179 -0.91 4.10 2.62
N PHE A 180 -0.76 3.53 1.41
CA PHE A 180 -1.88 2.90 0.71
C PHE A 180 -2.51 1.78 1.56
N LEU A 181 -1.69 0.87 2.12
CA LEU A 181 -2.19 -0.22 2.96
C LEU A 181 -2.86 0.30 4.23
N MET A 182 -2.22 1.26 4.91
CA MET A 182 -2.79 1.93 6.08
C MET A 182 -4.15 2.54 5.77
N LYS A 183 -4.28 3.27 4.66
CA LYS A 183 -5.54 3.88 4.24
C LYS A 183 -6.60 2.82 3.93
N TRP A 184 -6.22 1.75 3.24
CA TRP A 184 -7.15 0.71 2.80
C TRP A 184 -7.70 -0.09 3.98
N PHE A 185 -6.80 -0.58 4.84
CA PHE A 185 -7.17 -1.39 6.00
C PHE A 185 -7.48 -0.56 7.24
N LYS A 186 -7.46 0.76 7.10
CA LYS A 186 -7.77 1.74 8.16
C LYS A 186 -6.92 1.53 9.41
N TRP A 187 -5.66 1.14 9.21
CA TRP A 187 -4.71 0.94 10.30
C TRP A 187 -4.40 2.25 11.02
N THR A 188 -4.13 2.15 12.32
CA THR A 188 -3.77 3.30 13.15
C THR A 188 -2.39 3.83 12.78
N VAL A 189 -2.08 5.04 13.24
CA VAL A 189 -0.74 5.63 13.07
C VAL A 189 0.32 4.75 13.72
N GLU A 190 0.08 4.26 14.93
CA GLU A 190 0.99 3.37 15.65
C GLU A 190 1.26 2.08 14.87
N GLN A 191 0.22 1.42 14.36
CA GLN A 191 0.36 0.23 13.52
C GLN A 191 1.21 0.53 12.27
N PHE A 192 1.00 1.69 11.64
CA PHE A 192 1.77 2.11 10.47
C PHE A 192 3.27 2.32 10.77
N GLU A 193 3.61 2.87 11.94
CA GLU A 193 5.00 3.20 12.28
C GLU A 193 5.89 1.95 12.38
N HIS A 194 5.31 0.82 12.78
CA HIS A 194 5.95 -0.50 12.85
C HIS A 194 6.16 -1.17 11.49
N LEU A 195 5.47 -0.71 10.44
CA LEU A 195 5.56 -1.35 9.13
C LEU A 195 6.94 -1.16 8.48
N ASN A 196 7.47 -2.27 7.96
CA ASN A 196 8.71 -2.32 7.20
C ASN A 196 8.48 -1.93 5.73
N ASN A 197 9.42 -1.15 5.18
CA ASN A 197 9.41 -0.80 3.77
C ASN A 197 9.53 -2.04 2.89
N PHE A 198 8.83 -2.03 1.76
CA PHE A 198 8.98 -3.01 0.68
C PHE A 198 10.46 -3.06 0.24
N GLY A 199 10.99 -4.25 -0.05
CA GLY A 199 12.22 -4.45 -0.79
C GLY A 199 12.12 -3.97 -2.25
N ASN A 200 13.24 -3.83 -2.93
CA ASN A 200 13.24 -3.40 -4.33
C ASN A 200 12.57 -4.45 -5.23
N CYS A 201 11.61 -4.02 -6.05
CA CYS A 201 10.72 -4.90 -6.83
C CYS A 201 9.88 -5.90 -6.02
N GLU A 202 9.86 -5.81 -4.69
CA GLU A 202 8.86 -6.53 -3.89
C GLU A 202 7.47 -6.02 -4.26
N PHE A 203 6.51 -6.94 -4.33
CA PHE A 203 5.11 -6.60 -4.43
C PHE A 203 4.28 -7.34 -3.40
N ARG A 204 3.25 -6.66 -2.90
CA ARG A 204 2.26 -7.23 -1.98
C ARG A 204 0.90 -7.23 -2.65
N VAL A 205 0.29 -8.41 -2.66
CA VAL A 205 -1.03 -8.69 -3.24
C VAL A 205 -2.12 -8.52 -2.19
N MET A 206 -3.07 -7.65 -2.46
CA MET A 206 -4.37 -7.62 -1.81
C MET A 206 -5.34 -8.33 -2.73
N GLN A 207 -5.89 -9.45 -2.30
CA GLN A 207 -6.83 -10.25 -3.10
C GLN A 207 -8.23 -10.18 -2.48
N LEU A 208 -9.23 -10.11 -3.35
CA LEU A 208 -10.63 -10.17 -2.94
C LEU A 208 -10.92 -11.57 -2.38
N GLY A 209 -11.29 -11.63 -1.11
CA GLY A 209 -11.72 -12.83 -0.41
C GLY A 209 -13.09 -13.31 -0.87
N THR A 210 -13.50 -14.50 -0.41
CA THR A 210 -14.75 -15.13 -0.85
C THR A 210 -16.01 -14.36 -0.44
N GLY A 211 -15.95 -13.61 0.66
CA GLY A 211 -17.05 -12.77 1.10
C GLY A 211 -17.03 -11.33 0.55
N GLY A 212 -16.05 -10.98 -0.29
CA GLY A 212 -16.02 -9.70 -1.02
C GLY A 212 -15.23 -8.57 -0.35
N GLU A 213 -14.45 -8.86 0.69
CA GLU A 213 -13.47 -7.96 1.30
C GLU A 213 -12.06 -8.24 0.75
N TYR A 214 -11.21 -7.21 0.66
CA TYR A 214 -9.81 -7.43 0.30
C TYR A 214 -9.00 -7.87 1.51
N SER A 215 -8.07 -8.78 1.30
CA SER A 215 -7.17 -9.27 2.33
C SER A 215 -5.78 -9.58 1.78
N LEU A 216 -4.75 -9.38 2.60
CA LEU A 216 -3.39 -9.86 2.37
C LEU A 216 -3.29 -11.39 2.63
N ALA A 217 -4.05 -11.92 3.58
CA ALA A 217 -3.96 -13.32 4.02
C ALA A 217 -4.49 -14.34 3.00
N VAL A 218 -5.17 -13.89 1.94
CA VAL A 218 -5.58 -14.76 0.82
C VAL A 218 -4.36 -15.22 0.01
N HIS A 219 -3.31 -14.39 -0.06
CA HIS A 219 -2.13 -14.70 -0.86
C HIS A 219 -0.87 -14.91 -0.01
N HIS A 220 -0.73 -14.17 1.08
CA HIS A 220 0.48 -14.14 1.90
C HIS A 220 0.30 -14.91 3.19
N THR A 221 1.39 -15.52 3.63
CA THR A 221 1.47 -16.23 4.90
C THR A 221 1.50 -15.26 6.08
N ALA A 222 1.14 -15.76 7.27
CA ALA A 222 1.26 -14.99 8.50
C ALA A 222 2.72 -14.60 8.79
N GLN A 223 3.69 -15.45 8.42
CA GLN A 223 5.10 -15.18 8.64
C GLN A 223 5.60 -14.00 7.77
N GLU A 224 5.25 -13.96 6.49
CA GLU A 224 5.57 -12.83 5.62
C GLU A 224 4.99 -11.52 6.17
N MET A 225 3.75 -11.55 6.65
CA MET A 225 3.10 -10.38 7.25
C MET A 225 3.79 -9.92 8.54
N LEU A 226 4.25 -10.85 9.40
CA LEU A 226 5.05 -10.50 10.58
C LEU A 226 6.39 -9.85 10.18
N GLU A 227 7.07 -10.39 9.18
CA GLU A 227 8.32 -9.83 8.66
C GLU A 227 8.14 -8.42 8.09
N TRP A 228 6.93 -8.09 7.63
CA TRP A 228 6.57 -6.74 7.21
C TRP A 228 6.19 -5.79 8.35
N GLY A 229 6.21 -6.27 9.59
CA GLY A 229 5.89 -5.48 10.78
C GLY A 229 4.40 -5.40 11.08
N LEU A 230 3.56 -6.28 10.52
CA LEU A 230 2.17 -6.39 10.98
C LEU A 230 2.15 -7.08 12.34
N SER A 231 1.36 -6.54 13.27
CA SER A 231 1.16 -7.18 14.57
C SER A 231 0.28 -8.44 14.44
N PRO A 232 0.29 -9.36 15.43
CA PRO A 232 -0.60 -10.52 15.47
C PRO A 232 -2.08 -10.16 15.25
N GLU A 233 -2.50 -9.03 15.79
CA GLU A 233 -3.82 -8.44 15.69
C GLU A 233 -4.17 -8.05 14.25
N MET A 234 -3.28 -7.30 13.59
CA MET A 234 -3.45 -6.93 12.18
C MET A 234 -3.55 -8.18 11.30
N ILE A 235 -2.76 -9.22 11.60
CA ILE A 235 -2.78 -10.49 10.87
C ILE A 235 -4.09 -11.24 11.09
N ALA A 236 -4.63 -11.24 12.31
CA ALA A 236 -5.93 -11.83 12.62
C ALA A 236 -7.04 -11.16 11.81
N ASP A 237 -7.05 -9.82 11.73
CA ASP A 237 -7.98 -9.07 10.87
C ASP A 237 -7.82 -9.43 9.40
N GLN A 238 -6.59 -9.56 8.88
CA GLN A 238 -6.39 -10.00 7.50
C GLN A 238 -6.95 -11.40 7.25
N LYS A 239 -6.76 -12.34 8.17
CA LYS A 239 -7.34 -13.69 8.07
C LYS A 239 -8.87 -13.67 8.09
N TRP A 240 -9.47 -12.86 8.96
CA TRP A 240 -10.92 -12.68 9.01
C TRP A 240 -11.44 -12.10 7.67
N ARG A 241 -10.84 -11.02 7.17
CA ARG A 241 -11.19 -10.38 5.88
C ARG A 241 -11.10 -11.32 4.67
N ALA A 242 -10.29 -12.37 4.73
CA ALA A 242 -10.18 -13.34 3.64
C ALA A 242 -11.50 -14.08 3.38
N THR A 243 -12.38 -14.17 4.39
CA THR A 243 -13.66 -14.90 4.34
C THR A 243 -14.88 -14.06 4.70
N ALA A 244 -14.70 -12.91 5.36
CA ALA A 244 -15.77 -12.02 5.81
C ALA A 244 -16.66 -11.51 4.67
N CYS A 245 -17.97 -11.45 4.92
CA CYS A 245 -18.92 -10.93 3.94
C CYS A 245 -18.89 -9.40 3.92
N ARG A 246 -19.13 -8.83 2.75
CA ARG A 246 -19.13 -7.39 2.56
C ARG A 246 -20.22 -6.74 3.43
N GLY A 247 -19.79 -5.81 4.29
CA GLY A 247 -20.67 -5.12 5.24
C GLY A 247 -20.69 -5.74 6.63
N ASP A 248 -20.08 -6.91 6.81
CA ASP A 248 -19.83 -7.46 8.14
C ASP A 248 -18.87 -6.54 8.89
N TRP A 249 -19.18 -6.29 10.14
CA TRP A 249 -18.26 -5.63 11.07
C TRP A 249 -17.47 -6.73 11.78
N ASN A 250 -16.17 -6.49 11.93
CA ASN A 250 -15.38 -7.35 12.78
C ASN A 250 -15.64 -6.92 14.23
N ASP A 251 -16.74 -7.39 14.82
CA ASP A 251 -17.10 -7.07 16.22
C ASP A 251 -16.08 -7.67 17.21
N GLN A 252 -15.28 -8.64 16.76
CA GLN A 252 -14.14 -9.22 17.49
C GLN A 252 -12.83 -8.45 17.23
N CYS A 253 -12.90 -7.22 16.72
CA CYS A 253 -11.76 -6.35 16.44
C CYS A 253 -11.63 -5.33 17.58
N PRO A 254 -10.96 -5.66 18.69
CA PRO A 254 -10.98 -4.88 19.93
C PRO A 254 -10.45 -3.44 19.79
N TRP A 255 -9.82 -3.07 18.66
CA TRP A 255 -9.18 -1.76 18.50
C TRP A 255 -10.03 -0.66 17.83
N TYR A 256 -11.30 -0.91 17.51
CA TYR A 256 -12.19 0.16 17.03
C TYR A 256 -13.01 0.82 18.15
N LEU A 257 -13.51 0.02 19.10
CA LEU A 257 -14.27 0.50 20.25
C LEU A 257 -13.43 0.40 21.52
N ASP A 258 -12.97 -0.79 21.89
CA ASP A 258 -12.32 -1.03 23.18
C ASP A 258 -10.92 -0.36 23.32
N ALA A 259 -10.24 -0.04 22.21
CA ALA A 259 -9.00 0.75 22.27
C ALA A 259 -9.20 2.24 22.56
N PHE A 260 -10.42 2.77 22.40
CA PHE A 260 -10.74 4.17 22.67
C PHE A 260 -11.62 4.34 23.90
N PHE A 261 -12.42 3.33 24.22
CA PHE A 261 -13.32 3.35 25.35
C PHE A 261 -13.12 2.10 26.20
N ASP A 262 -12.55 2.30 27.37
CA ASP A 262 -12.47 1.25 28.38
C ASP A 262 -13.85 1.04 29.00
N HIS A 263 -14.33 -0.20 29.04
CA HIS A 263 -15.49 -0.60 29.85
C HIS A 263 -16.76 0.24 29.60
N LEU A 264 -17.12 0.45 28.34
CA LEU A 264 -18.45 0.98 28.04
C LEU A 264 -19.51 0.05 28.63
N PRO A 265 -20.50 0.59 29.35
CA PRO A 265 -21.66 -0.20 29.75
C PRO A 265 -22.39 -0.73 28.52
N ASP A 266 -22.95 -1.93 28.64
CA ASP A 266 -23.55 -2.65 27.51
C ASP A 266 -24.89 -2.02 27.08
N SER A 267 -25.45 -1.12 27.91
CA SER A 267 -26.69 -0.41 27.63
C SER A 267 -26.78 0.95 28.32
N ASP A 268 -27.68 1.80 27.82
CA ASP A 268 -28.01 3.10 28.44
C ASP A 268 -28.62 2.93 29.84
N ASP A 269 -29.28 1.80 30.12
CA ASP A 269 -29.87 1.49 31.43
C ASP A 269 -28.76 1.26 32.50
N GLU A 270 -27.65 0.61 32.12
CA GLU A 270 -26.48 0.45 33.00
C GLU A 270 -25.72 1.77 33.26
N ILE A 271 -25.89 2.78 32.38
CA ILE A 271 -25.39 4.14 32.64
C ILE A 271 -26.20 4.78 33.76
N ALA A 272 -27.54 4.70 33.67
CA ALA A 272 -28.45 5.31 34.64
C ALA A 272 -28.27 4.72 36.06
N GLU A 273 -28.05 3.41 36.19
CA GLU A 273 -27.80 2.76 37.49
C GLU A 273 -26.48 3.22 38.13
N LYS A 274 -25.41 3.42 37.34
CA LYS A 274 -24.12 3.92 37.84
C LYS A 274 -24.17 5.41 38.24
N GLU A 275 -25.01 6.21 37.59
CA GLU A 275 -25.23 7.62 37.96
C GLU A 275 -26.01 7.76 39.28
N ASP A 276 -26.91 6.82 39.59
CA ASP A 276 -27.63 6.80 40.87
C ASP A 276 -26.75 6.32 42.04
N GLU A 277 -25.86 5.35 41.83
CA GLU A 277 -24.90 4.88 42.86
C GLU A 277 -23.82 5.91 43.21
N THR A 278 -23.48 6.82 42.30
CA THR A 278 -22.46 7.86 42.54
C THR A 278 -23.01 9.12 43.20
N ASN A 279 -24.35 9.26 43.28
CA ASN A 279 -25.06 10.37 43.92
C ASN A 279 -25.57 10.04 45.34
N THR A 280 -25.17 8.91 45.93
CA THR A 280 -25.46 8.51 47.34
C THR A 280 -24.22 8.52 48.22
#